data_AF-A0A3B9XNY5-F1
#
_entry.id   AF-A0A3B9XNY5-F1
#
_cell.length_a   1.000
_cell.length_b   1.000
_cell.length_c   1.000
_cell.angle_alpha   90.00
_cell.angle_beta   90.00
_cell.angle_gamma   90.00
#
_symmetry.space_group_name_H-M   'P 1'
#
loop_
_entity.id
_entity.type
_entity.pdbx_description
1 polymer ?
#
loop_
_entity_poly.entity_id
_entity_poly.type
_entity_poly.pdbx_seq_one_letter_code
_entity_poly.pdbx_strand_id
1 'polypeptide(L)'
;MSWDLICLKAHEHRQEGDETYACLYKNLSRIEKENINALQYNVRVVPLPLVAGNGDNKQLVTMEEALFKVIVDLNESKVMFDIGGADAALPSLLRGGGLGCLAISELIIWAKKHYSEFGVVSGYISPALLNYPNS
;
A
#
# COMPACT_ATOMS: atom_id res chain seq x y z
N MET A 1 -9.55 -10.80 -6.08
CA MET A 1 -8.20 -10.60 -5.50
C MET A 1 -7.24 -10.31 -6.63
N SER A 2 -6.45 -9.25 -6.54
CA SER A 2 -5.42 -8.88 -7.52
C SER A 2 -4.08 -8.62 -6.83
N TRP A 3 -2.98 -8.67 -7.58
CA TRP A 3 -1.66 -8.35 -7.07
C TRP A 3 -0.81 -7.62 -8.10
N ASP A 4 0.12 -6.79 -7.64
CA ASP A 4 1.13 -6.13 -8.48
C ASP A 4 2.52 -6.30 -7.85
N LEU A 5 3.54 -6.52 -8.69
CA LEU A 5 4.94 -6.46 -8.27
C LEU A 5 5.44 -5.04 -8.44
N ILE A 6 5.96 -4.44 -7.37
CA ILE A 6 6.58 -3.12 -7.42
C ILE A 6 8.06 -3.23 -7.12
N CYS A 7 8.86 -2.43 -7.82
CA CYS A 7 10.26 -2.24 -7.51
C CYS A 7 10.39 -1.05 -6.55
N LEU A 8 11.15 -1.24 -5.48
CA LEU A 8 11.34 -0.29 -4.40
C LEU A 8 12.61 0.55 -4.63
N LYS A 9 12.73 1.04 -5.86
CA LYS A 9 13.82 1.92 -6.29
C LYS A 9 13.21 3.07 -7.08
N ALA A 10 13.25 4.28 -6.51
CA ALA A 10 12.94 5.51 -7.25
C ALA A 10 14.01 6.59 -7.11
N HIS A 11 14.98 6.43 -6.20
CA HIS A 11 16.04 7.43 -5.99
C HIS A 11 17.29 7.07 -6.79
N GLU A 12 17.80 8.02 -7.58
CA GLU A 12 18.98 7.89 -8.46
C GLU A 12 20.29 7.58 -7.72
N HIS A 13 20.27 7.52 -6.38
CA HIS A 13 21.46 7.35 -5.54
C HIS A 13 21.68 5.92 -5.03
N ARG A 14 20.79 4.95 -5.32
CA ARG A 14 21.04 3.53 -4.95
C ARG A 14 21.82 2.80 -6.04
N GLN A 15 22.85 2.06 -5.63
CA GLN A 15 23.69 1.26 -6.52
C GLN A 15 22.87 0.16 -7.22
N GLU A 16 23.23 -0.18 -8.45
CA GLU A 16 22.68 -1.31 -9.20
C GLU A 16 22.89 -2.61 -8.40
N GLY A 17 21.82 -3.40 -8.19
CA GLY A 17 21.85 -4.59 -7.31
C GLY A 17 21.21 -4.40 -5.92
N ASP A 18 20.90 -3.16 -5.51
CA ASP A 18 20.13 -2.85 -4.28
C ASP A 18 18.61 -2.73 -4.53
N GLU A 19 18.10 -3.28 -5.64
CA GLU A 19 16.66 -3.39 -5.88
C GLU A 19 16.00 -4.24 -4.79
N THR A 20 14.97 -3.70 -4.15
CA THR A 20 14.03 -4.49 -3.34
C THR A 20 12.71 -4.56 -4.08
N TYR A 21 12.02 -5.68 -4.00
CA TYR A 21 10.72 -5.84 -4.63
C TYR A 21 9.66 -6.05 -3.56
N ALA A 22 8.43 -5.63 -3.83
CA ALA A 22 7.29 -5.91 -2.98
C ALA A 22 6.07 -6.29 -3.80
N CYS A 23 5.26 -7.20 -3.28
CA CYS A 23 3.97 -7.55 -3.84
C CYS A 23 2.87 -6.74 -3.14
N LEU A 24 2.04 -6.03 -3.89
CA LEU A 24 0.83 -5.38 -3.39
C LEU A 24 -0.35 -6.27 -3.64
N TYR A 25 -0.86 -6.93 -2.62
CA TYR A 25 -2.09 -7.70 -2.70
C TYR A 25 -3.28 -6.81 -2.38
N LYS A 26 -4.29 -6.84 -3.25
CA LYS A 26 -5.53 -6.07 -3.11
C LYS A 26 -6.71 -7.03 -2.98
N ASN A 27 -7.38 -6.99 -1.84
CA ASN A 27 -8.61 -7.73 -1.62
C ASN A 27 -9.79 -6.76 -1.49
N LEU A 28 -10.82 -6.98 -2.30
CA LEU A 28 -12.00 -6.13 -2.35
C LEU A 28 -13.06 -6.66 -1.39
N SER A 29 -13.62 -5.75 -0.60
CA SER A 29 -14.81 -5.95 0.22
C SER A 29 -15.80 -4.85 -0.12
N ARG A 30 -17.05 -5.23 -0.44
CA ARG A 30 -18.12 -4.27 -0.73
C ARG A 30 -18.79 -3.84 0.56
N ILE A 31 -19.06 -2.55 0.71
CA ILE A 31 -19.77 -1.99 1.86
C ILE A 31 -21.10 -1.41 1.34
N GLU A 32 -22.21 -2.06 1.67
CA GLU A 32 -23.57 -1.57 1.38
C GLU A 32 -24.33 -1.43 2.69
N LYS A 33 -24.66 -0.19 3.07
CA LYS A 33 -25.58 0.15 4.17
C LYS A 33 -26.39 1.40 3.82
N GLU A 34 -27.41 1.70 4.62
CA GLU A 34 -28.19 2.94 4.46
C GLU A 34 -27.27 4.16 4.37
N ASN A 35 -27.39 4.92 3.29
CA ASN A 35 -26.61 6.12 2.96
C ASN A 35 -25.10 5.91 2.75
N ILE A 36 -24.59 4.68 2.69
CA ILE A 36 -23.18 4.37 2.43
C ILE A 36 -23.06 3.39 1.26
N ASN A 37 -22.53 3.87 0.15
CA ASN A 37 -22.19 3.07 -1.02
C ASN A 37 -20.68 3.19 -1.27
N ALA A 38 -19.91 2.20 -0.83
CA ALA A 38 -18.45 2.25 -0.90
C ALA A 38 -17.82 0.90 -1.20
N LEU A 39 -16.63 0.93 -1.80
CA LEU A 39 -15.76 -0.22 -1.98
C LEU A 39 -14.54 -0.07 -1.08
N GLN A 40 -14.24 -1.10 -0.28
CA GLN A 40 -13.03 -1.13 0.53
C GLN A 40 -12.05 -2.14 -0.04
N TYR A 41 -10.84 -1.70 -0.30
CA TYR A 41 -9.71 -2.56 -0.60
C TYR A 41 -8.84 -2.69 0.64
N ASN A 42 -8.69 -3.91 1.12
CA ASN A 42 -7.63 -4.26 2.07
C ASN A 42 -6.36 -4.50 1.25
N VAL A 43 -5.36 -3.65 1.43
CA VAL A 43 -4.09 -3.72 0.70
C VAL A 43 -3.01 -4.24 1.62
N ARG A 44 -2.34 -5.31 1.21
CA ARG A 44 -1.19 -5.89 1.90
C ARG A 44 0.05 -5.71 1.05
N VAL A 45 1.04 -5.02 1.59
CA VAL A 45 2.37 -4.86 0.99
C VAL A 45 3.29 -5.88 1.60
N VAL A 46 3.77 -6.81 0.77
CA VAL A 46 4.65 -7.90 1.18
C VAL A 46 6.00 -7.70 0.50
N PRO A 47 7.02 -7.17 1.22
CA PRO A 47 8.35 -7.07 0.65
C PRO A 47 8.92 -8.47 0.41
N LEU A 48 9.56 -8.67 -0.73
CA LEU A 48 10.28 -9.91 -1.02
C LEU A 48 11.54 -10.00 -0.14
N PRO A 49 11.90 -11.19 0.34
CA PRO A 49 13.13 -11.38 1.08
C PRO A 49 14.34 -10.94 0.26
N LEU A 50 15.27 -10.23 0.91
CA LEU A 50 16.55 -9.84 0.33
C LEU A 50 17.64 -10.80 0.79
N VAL A 51 18.65 -11.00 -0.04
CA VAL A 51 19.87 -11.69 0.37
C VAL A 51 20.86 -10.64 0.86
N ALA A 52 21.18 -10.67 2.14
CA ALA A 52 22.20 -9.81 2.75
C ALA A 52 23.44 -10.62 3.13
N GLY A 53 24.61 -9.99 3.05
CA GLY A 53 25.89 -10.57 3.47
C GLY A 53 26.93 -10.61 2.35
N ASN A 54 28.20 -10.75 2.73
CA ASN A 54 29.36 -10.76 1.83
C ASN A 54 30.03 -12.16 1.83
N GLY A 55 30.42 -12.64 0.66
CA GLY A 55 31.12 -13.92 0.51
C GLY A 55 30.22 -15.13 0.78
N ASP A 56 30.71 -16.07 1.59
CA ASP A 56 30.03 -17.35 1.89
C ASP A 56 28.89 -17.22 2.92
N ASN A 57 28.81 -16.10 3.65
CA ASN A 57 27.76 -15.85 4.63
C ASN A 57 26.63 -15.02 4.01
N LYS A 58 25.72 -15.71 3.32
CA LYS A 58 24.47 -15.13 2.81
C LYS A 58 23.32 -15.48 3.75
N GLN A 59 22.54 -14.47 4.14
CA GLN A 59 21.31 -14.66 4.90
C GLN A 59 20.11 -14.06 4.17
N LEU A 60 18.97 -14.76 4.25
CA LEU A 60 17.69 -14.21 3.82
C LEU A 60 17.17 -13.28 4.91
N VAL A 61 16.93 -12.03 4.55
CA VAL A 61 16.33 -11.02 5.42
C VAL A 61 14.88 -10.86 5.00
N THR A 62 13.96 -11.30 5.87
CA THR A 62 12.53 -11.04 5.73
C THR A 62 12.21 -9.66 6.31
N MET A 63 11.30 -8.94 5.66
CA MET A 63 10.82 -7.65 6.12
C MET A 63 9.36 -7.77 6.59
N GLU A 64 8.95 -6.87 7.49
CA GLU A 64 7.57 -6.83 7.97
C GLU A 64 6.62 -6.45 6.83
N GLU A 65 5.44 -7.06 6.83
CA GLU A 65 4.35 -6.70 5.92
C GLU A 65 3.63 -5.45 6.42
N ALA A 66 3.19 -4.60 5.50
CA ALA A 66 2.34 -3.47 5.82
C ALA A 66 0.91 -3.72 5.34
N LEU A 67 -0.08 -3.36 6.15
CA LEU A 67 -1.50 -3.43 5.78
C LEU A 67 -2.10 -2.03 5.86
N PHE A 68 -2.86 -1.66 4.84
CA PHE A 68 -3.67 -0.45 4.88
C PHE A 68 -4.92 -0.58 4.03
N LYS A 69 -5.86 0.35 4.24
CA LYS A 69 -7.16 0.35 3.58
C LYS A 69 -7.23 1.44 2.53
N VAL A 70 -7.88 1.13 1.43
CA VAL A 70 -8.28 2.11 0.40
C VAL A 70 -9.79 2.07 0.29
N ILE A 71 -10.42 3.24 0.35
CA ILE A 71 -11.88 3.36 0.28
C ILE A 71 -12.23 4.13 -0.98
N VAL A 72 -13.09 3.54 -1.81
CA VAL A 72 -13.73 4.20 -2.94
C VAL A 72 -15.14 4.57 -2.51
N ASP A 73 -15.38 5.85 -2.26
CA ASP A 73 -16.70 6.40 -1.98
C ASP A 73 -17.43 6.65 -3.31
N LEU A 74 -18.47 5.86 -3.56
CA LEU A 74 -19.26 5.93 -4.79
C LEU A 74 -20.30 7.06 -4.74
N ASN A 75 -20.63 7.58 -3.56
CA ASN A 75 -21.55 8.70 -3.41
C ASN A 75 -20.83 10.02 -3.73
N GLU A 76 -19.63 10.21 -3.19
CA GLU A 76 -18.84 11.42 -3.36
C GLU A 76 -17.89 11.38 -4.56
N SER A 77 -17.81 10.23 -5.25
CA SER A 77 -16.84 9.99 -6.32
C SER A 77 -15.40 10.26 -5.89
N LYS A 78 -14.99 9.68 -4.76
CA LYS A 78 -13.64 9.86 -4.18
C LYS A 78 -12.93 8.54 -3.90
N VAL A 79 -11.61 8.53 -4.04
CA VAL A 79 -10.73 7.44 -3.58
C VAL A 79 -9.85 7.96 -2.45
N MET A 80 -9.94 7.33 -1.28
CA MET A 80 -9.25 7.71 -0.05
C MET A 80 -8.24 6.63 0.36
N PHE A 81 -7.05 7.05 0.79
CA PHE A 81 -5.95 6.19 1.23
C PHE A 81 -5.63 6.38 2.71
N ASP A 82 -5.54 5.28 3.48
CA ASP A 82 -5.09 5.35 4.88
C ASP A 82 -3.56 5.41 4.97
N ILE A 83 -3.02 6.62 4.95
CA ILE A 83 -1.57 6.87 4.97
C ILE A 83 -1.00 6.65 6.38
N GLY A 84 -1.78 6.95 7.43
CA GLY A 84 -1.35 6.85 8.81
C GLY A 84 -1.08 5.41 9.24
N GLY A 85 -1.91 4.46 8.79
CA GLY A 85 -1.68 3.02 9.01
C GLY A 85 -0.47 2.48 8.24
N ALA A 86 -0.23 2.98 7.02
CA ALA A 86 0.87 2.52 6.18
C ALA A 86 2.26 2.95 6.69
N ASP A 87 2.39 4.19 7.21
CA ASP A 87 3.66 4.73 7.70
C ASP A 87 4.10 4.09 9.03
N ALA A 88 3.13 3.79 9.91
CA ALA A 88 3.39 3.14 11.19
C ALA A 88 3.86 1.67 11.07
N ALA A 89 3.53 1.01 9.95
CA ALA A 89 3.80 -0.42 9.71
C ALA A 89 5.15 -0.71 9.04
N LEU A 90 5.99 0.30 8.79
CA LEU A 90 7.28 0.10 8.12
C LEU A 90 8.41 -0.23 9.12
N PRO A 91 9.25 -1.26 8.82
CA PRO A 91 10.48 -1.51 9.54
C PRO A 91 11.35 -0.26 9.60
N SER A 92 11.98 0.01 10.74
CA SER A 92 12.86 1.16 10.96
C SER A 92 13.98 1.28 9.91
N LEU A 93 14.46 0.15 9.37
CA LEU A 93 15.48 0.09 8.32
C LEU A 93 15.05 0.79 7.01
N LEU A 94 13.75 0.98 6.80
CA LEU A 94 13.16 1.66 5.65
C LEU A 94 12.59 3.05 6.01
N ARG A 95 12.73 3.49 7.26
CA ARG A 95 12.33 4.82 7.72
C ARG A 95 13.40 5.84 7.31
N GLY A 96 13.29 6.27 6.07
CA GLY A 96 14.13 7.30 5.46
C GLY A 96 13.72 7.66 4.02
N GLY A 97 12.51 7.23 3.62
CA GLY A 97 12.02 7.30 2.25
C GLY A 97 11.93 5.91 1.61
N GLY A 98 10.80 5.57 1.00
CA GLY A 98 10.72 4.43 0.10
C GLY A 98 9.36 3.75 0.08
N LEU A 99 9.16 2.71 0.91
CA LEU A 99 8.13 1.71 0.64
C LEU A 99 6.69 2.22 0.70
N GLY A 100 6.28 2.83 1.81
CA GLY A 100 4.90 3.29 2.00
C GLY A 100 4.52 4.32 0.95
N CYS A 101 5.38 5.31 0.73
CA CYS A 101 5.19 6.34 -0.29
C CYS A 101 5.16 5.76 -1.71
N LEU A 102 6.00 4.76 -2.03
CA LEU A 102 6.00 4.11 -3.34
C LEU A 102 4.75 3.24 -3.53
N ALA A 103 4.36 2.46 -2.52
CA ALA A 103 3.13 1.67 -2.56
C ALA A 103 1.89 2.57 -2.69
N ILE A 104 1.84 3.69 -1.98
CA ILE A 104 0.78 4.70 -2.13
C ILE A 104 0.80 5.30 -3.54
N SER A 105 1.98 5.65 -4.07
CA SER A 105 2.10 6.21 -5.43
C SER A 105 1.57 5.24 -6.48
N GLU A 106 1.94 3.97 -6.39
CA GLU A 106 1.45 2.90 -7.28
C GLU A 106 -0.06 2.71 -7.15
N LEU A 107 -0.61 2.84 -5.94
CA LEU A 107 -2.05 2.76 -5.76
C LEU A 107 -2.81 4.01 -6.24
N ILE A 108 -2.20 5.19 -6.18
CA ILE A 108 -2.74 6.40 -6.79
C ILE A 108 -2.78 6.23 -8.31
N ILE A 109 -1.71 5.71 -8.93
CA ILE A 109 -1.67 5.40 -10.36
C ILE A 109 -2.75 4.38 -10.72
N TRP A 110 -2.86 3.29 -9.95
CA TRP A 110 -3.88 2.28 -10.12
C TRP A 110 -5.31 2.86 -10.01
N ALA A 111 -5.56 3.70 -9.00
CA ALA A 111 -6.86 4.32 -8.75
C ALA A 111 -7.25 5.27 -9.88
N LYS A 112 -6.33 6.12 -10.35
CA LYS A 112 -6.57 7.01 -11.50
C LYS A 112 -6.89 6.23 -12.78
N LYS A 113 -6.34 5.03 -12.93
CA LYS A 113 -6.62 4.16 -14.09
C LYS A 113 -7.99 3.47 -13.99
N HIS A 114 -8.42 3.05 -12.80
CA HIS A 114 -9.65 2.29 -12.60
C HIS A 114 -10.87 3.17 -12.31
N TYR A 115 -10.65 4.37 -11.77
CA TYR A 115 -11.66 5.33 -11.36
C TYR A 115 -11.28 6.73 -11.89
N SER A 116 -11.21 6.87 -13.22
CA SER A 116 -10.72 8.11 -13.88
C SER A 116 -11.51 9.36 -13.50
N GLU A 117 -12.80 9.20 -13.23
CA GLU A 117 -13.72 10.29 -12.88
C GLU A 117 -13.71 10.64 -11.38
N PHE A 118 -12.97 9.89 -10.55
CA PHE A 118 -12.99 10.04 -9.10
C PHE A 118 -11.85 10.94 -8.62
N GLY A 119 -12.14 11.78 -7.62
CA GLY A 119 -11.13 12.57 -6.92
C GLY A 119 -10.25 11.68 -6.04
N VAL A 120 -8.93 11.74 -6.19
CA VAL A 120 -7.98 11.03 -5.32
C VAL A 120 -7.59 11.94 -4.15
N VAL A 121 -7.86 11.48 -2.92
CA VAL A 121 -7.59 12.22 -1.68
C VAL A 121 -6.64 11.43 -0.77
N SER A 122 -5.53 12.06 -0.42
CA SER A 122 -4.60 11.59 0.61
C SER A 122 -4.95 12.21 1.95
N GLY A 123 -5.16 11.40 3.00
CA GLY A 123 -5.49 11.92 4.32
C GLY A 123 -5.72 10.83 5.36
N TYR A 124 -5.91 11.23 6.61
CA TYR A 124 -6.35 10.32 7.65
C TYR A 124 -7.82 9.94 7.38
N ILE A 125 -8.06 8.67 7.04
CA ILE A 125 -9.44 8.20 6.85
C ILE A 125 -10.14 8.21 8.21
N SER A 126 -11.37 8.73 8.27
CA SER A 126 -12.15 8.73 9.51
C SER A 126 -12.19 7.32 10.13
N PRO A 127 -11.97 7.17 11.45
CA PRO A 127 -12.10 5.90 12.15
C PRO A 127 -13.46 5.21 11.94
N ALA A 128 -14.51 5.98 11.66
CA ALA A 128 -15.84 5.45 11.36
C ALA A 128 -15.89 4.65 10.05
N LEU A 129 -15.06 5.03 9.07
CA LEU A 129 -14.92 4.34 7.79
C LEU A 129 -13.90 3.19 7.86
N LEU A 130 -12.82 3.36 8.64
CA LEU A 130 -11.77 2.33 8.79
C LEU A 130 -12.20 1.13 9.64
N ASN A 131 -13.06 1.32 10.64
CA ASN A 131 -13.47 0.23 11.53
C ASN A 131 -14.68 -0.58 10.99
N TYR A 132 -15.07 -0.32 9.74
CA TYR A 132 -16.17 -1.02 9.08
C TYR A 132 -15.64 -2.14 8.14
N PRO A 133 -16.14 -3.38 8.19
CA PRO A 133 -16.87 -4.07 9.24
C PRO A 133 -15.88 -4.96 10.02
N ASN A 134 -15.17 -4.43 11.01
CA ASN A 134 -14.46 -5.28 11.97
C ASN A 134 -15.40 -5.66 13.14
N SER A 135 -16.64 -6.03 12.81
CA SER A 135 -17.65 -6.56 13.73
C SER A 135 -18.24 -7.85 13.18
#